data_AF-A0A4Q3GUB5-F1
#
_entry.id   AF-A0A4Q3GUB5-F1
#
_cell.length_a   1.000
_cell.length_b   1.000
_cell.length_c   1.000
_cell.angle_alpha   90.00
_cell.angle_beta   90.00
_cell.angle_gamma   90.00
#
_symmetry.space_group_name_H-M   'P 1'
#
loop_
_entity.id
_entity.type
_entity.pdbx_description
1 polymer ?
#
loop_
_entity_poly.entity_id
_entity_poly.type
_entity_poly.pdbx_seq_one_letter_code
_entity_poly.pdbx_strand_id
1 'polypeptide(L)'
;AGTSPADGKTVAAALGESLAALSPPPGSLLVLSGGATAQVILERLGISVLELLGEALPGLPIARAGGLTVVTKSGGFGDPDTLSTLFAPYLSAGSPVQSHVR
;
A
#
# COMPACT_ATOMS: atom_id res chain seq x y z
N ALA A 1 -16.58 -27.65 -5.31
CA ALA A 1 -16.80 -26.63 -6.35
C ALA A 1 -15.81 -25.51 -6.12
N GLY A 2 -14.97 -25.16 -7.11
CA GLY A 2 -14.04 -24.04 -6.98
C GLY A 2 -14.83 -22.74 -6.94
N THR A 3 -14.58 -21.91 -5.94
CA THR A 3 -15.14 -20.55 -5.86
C THR A 3 -14.65 -19.74 -7.06
N SER A 4 -15.57 -19.11 -7.80
CA SER A 4 -15.19 -18.14 -8.82
C SER A 4 -14.29 -17.06 -8.22
N PRO A 5 -13.29 -16.56 -8.97
CA PRO A 5 -12.44 -15.47 -8.49
C PRO A 5 -13.31 -14.27 -8.12
N ALA A 6 -13.06 -13.68 -6.95
CA ALA A 6 -13.71 -12.45 -6.53
C ALA A 6 -13.34 -11.31 -7.50
N ASP A 7 -14.26 -10.39 -7.73
CA ASP A 7 -13.96 -9.19 -8.52
C ASP A 7 -12.97 -8.28 -7.79
N GLY A 8 -12.26 -7.44 -8.55
CA GLY A 8 -11.21 -6.58 -8.01
C GLY A 8 -11.69 -5.55 -6.98
N LYS A 9 -12.94 -5.09 -7.08
CA LYS A 9 -13.50 -4.11 -6.12
C LYS A 9 -13.76 -4.78 -4.78
N THR A 10 -14.28 -6.01 -4.79
CA THR A 10 -14.47 -6.83 -3.60
C THR A 10 -13.12 -7.10 -2.90
N VAL A 11 -12.08 -7.44 -3.66
CA VAL A 11 -10.73 -7.64 -3.11
C VAL A 11 -10.18 -6.34 -2.50
N ALA A 12 -10.28 -5.22 -3.21
CA ALA A 12 -9.78 -3.93 -2.72
C ALA A 12 -10.51 -3.47 -1.44
N ALA A 13 -11.82 -3.69 -1.36
CA ALA A 13 -12.61 -3.40 -0.17
C ALA A 13 -12.15 -4.22 1.03
N ALA A 14 -11.93 -5.52 0.86
CA ALA A 14 -11.43 -6.40 1.93
C ALA A 14 -10.02 -6.03 2.39
N LEU A 15 -9.14 -5.58 1.48
CA LEU A 15 -7.83 -5.06 1.82
C LEU A 15 -7.93 -3.77 2.65
N GLY A 16 -8.84 -2.85 2.27
CA GLY A 16 -9.10 -1.64 3.04
C GLY A 16 -9.63 -1.92 4.44
N GLU A 17 -10.54 -2.89 4.58
CA GLU A 17 -11.04 -3.36 5.88
C GLU A 17 -9.93 -3.93 6.76
N SER A 18 -9.07 -4.77 6.17
CA SER A 18 -7.94 -5.36 6.88
C SER A 18 -6.97 -4.29 7.38
N LEU A 19 -6.68 -3.27 6.56
CA LEU A 19 -5.82 -2.16 6.95
C LEU A 19 -6.42 -1.31 8.07
N ALA A 20 -7.72 -1.04 8.02
CA ALA A 20 -8.43 -0.34 9.08
C ALA A 20 -8.38 -1.13 10.41
N ALA A 21 -8.56 -2.45 10.35
CA ALA A 21 -8.47 -3.33 11.51
C ALA A 21 -7.06 -3.43 12.09
N LEU A 22 -6.02 -3.43 11.24
CA LEU A 22 -4.62 -3.43 11.67
C LEU A 22 -4.22 -2.13 12.39
N SER A 23 -4.91 -1.02 12.11
CA SER A 23 -4.66 0.30 12.71
C SER A 23 -3.16 0.64 12.81
N PRO A 24 -2.44 0.71 11.68
CA PRO A 24 -1.00 0.94 11.69
C PRO A 24 -0.65 2.23 12.43
N PRO A 25 0.48 2.26 13.16
CA PRO A 25 0.89 3.44 13.89
C PRO A 25 1.15 4.63 12.93
N PRO A 26 1.01 5.87 13.41
CA PRO A 26 1.38 7.04 12.63
C PRO A 26 2.82 6.95 12.09
N GLY A 27 3.00 7.36 10.84
CA GLY A 27 4.26 7.30 10.12
C GLY A 27 4.49 6.01 9.34
N SER A 28 3.66 4.96 9.52
CA SER A 28 3.77 3.72 8.74
C SER A 28 3.73 3.98 7.23
N LEU A 29 4.53 3.20 6.50
CA LEU A 29 4.56 3.18 5.04
C LEU A 29 3.41 2.31 4.50
N LEU A 30 2.55 2.90 3.69
CA LEU A 30 1.52 2.22 2.92
C LEU A 30 1.87 2.29 1.42
N VAL A 31 2.14 1.14 0.82
CA VAL A 31 2.39 1.03 -0.63
C VAL A 31 1.17 0.45 -1.32
N LEU A 32 0.58 1.23 -2.23
CA LEU A 32 -0.63 0.86 -2.98
C LEU A 32 -0.27 0.62 -4.45
N SER A 33 -0.49 -0.60 -4.95
CA SER A 33 -0.26 -0.96 -6.34
C SER A 33 -1.58 -1.18 -7.07
N GLY A 34 -1.81 -0.40 -8.13
CA GLY A 34 -3.05 -0.37 -8.91
C GLY A 34 -3.97 0.80 -8.50
N GLY A 35 -4.40 1.59 -9.48
CA GLY A 35 -5.19 2.82 -9.23
C GLY A 35 -6.57 2.54 -8.61
N ALA A 36 -7.31 1.56 -9.16
CA ALA A 36 -8.63 1.19 -8.62
C ALA A 36 -8.54 0.67 -7.18
N THR A 37 -7.51 -0.13 -6.88
CA THR A 37 -7.23 -0.62 -5.52
C THR A 37 -6.86 0.53 -4.58
N ALA A 38 -5.96 1.42 -5.02
CA ALA A 38 -5.54 2.57 -4.22
C ALA A 38 -6.72 3.48 -3.88
N GLN A 39 -7.57 3.79 -4.87
CA GLN A 39 -8.75 4.62 -4.66
C GLN A 39 -9.69 4.02 -3.61
N VAL A 40 -10.08 2.75 -3.76
CA VAL A 40 -10.99 2.08 -2.81
C VAL A 40 -10.40 2.07 -1.40
N ILE A 41 -9.11 1.78 -1.25
CA ILE A 41 -8.48 1.74 0.07
C ILE A 41 -8.44 3.14 0.71
N LEU A 42 -8.04 4.18 -0.04
CA LEU A 42 -8.01 5.54 0.49
C LEU A 42 -9.40 6.04 0.89
N GLU A 43 -10.43 5.76 0.09
CA GLU A 43 -11.82 6.05 0.42
C GLU A 43 -12.25 5.36 1.72
N ARG A 44 -11.90 4.07 1.90
CA ARG A 44 -12.23 3.30 3.12
C ARG A 44 -11.49 3.81 4.37
N LEU A 45 -10.30 4.38 4.21
CA LEU A 45 -9.56 5.04 5.28
C LEU A 45 -10.05 6.46 5.57
N GLY A 46 -11.03 6.97 4.82
CA GLY A 46 -11.50 8.36 4.94
C GLY A 46 -10.47 9.40 4.48
N ILE A 47 -9.50 8.99 3.65
CA ILE A 47 -8.46 9.87 3.11
C ILE A 47 -8.95 10.47 1.78
N SER A 48 -9.18 11.78 1.78
CA SER A 48 -9.60 12.54 0.60
C SER A 48 -8.51 13.46 0.04
N VAL A 49 -7.42 13.69 0.79
CA VAL A 49 -6.33 14.59 0.43
C VAL A 49 -4.99 13.89 0.66
N LEU A 50 -4.11 13.99 -0.33
CA LEU A 50 -2.73 13.56 -0.25
C LEU A 50 -1.82 14.79 -0.33
N GLU A 51 -0.97 15.00 0.68
CA GLU A 51 0.08 16.01 0.64
C GLU A 51 1.30 15.41 -0.09
N LEU A 52 1.51 15.80 -1.34
CA LEU A 52 2.60 15.27 -2.16
C LEU A 52 3.97 15.73 -1.63
N LEU A 53 4.86 14.79 -1.38
CA LEU A 53 6.24 15.05 -0.93
C LEU A 53 7.26 14.96 -2.06
N GLY A 54 6.91 14.28 -3.16
CA GLY A 54 7.80 14.04 -4.30
C GLY A 54 7.61 12.62 -4.84
N GLU A 55 8.73 11.98 -5.18
CA GLU A 55 8.75 10.60 -5.71
C GLU A 55 9.67 9.71 -4.85
N ALA A 56 9.20 8.52 -4.48
CA ALA A 56 10.02 7.52 -3.78
C ALA A 56 10.98 6.79 -4.73
N LEU A 57 10.56 6.61 -5.98
CA LEU A 57 11.32 6.16 -7.14
C LEU A 57 10.73 6.89 -8.37
N PRO A 58 11.46 7.01 -9.49
CA PRO A 58 10.94 7.66 -10.70
C PRO A 58 9.53 7.16 -11.07
N GLY A 59 8.55 8.06 -11.04
CA GLY A 59 7.14 7.78 -11.34
C GLY A 59 6.33 7.08 -10.24
N LEU A 60 6.88 6.88 -9.04
CA LEU A 60 6.17 6.42 -7.85
C LEU A 60 6.02 7.59 -6.85
N PRO A 61 4.90 8.34 -6.90
CA PRO A 61 4.70 9.46 -5.99
C PRO A 61 4.63 9.00 -4.54
N ILE A 62 5.20 9.81 -3.66
CA ILE A 62 5.15 9.67 -2.20
C ILE A 62 4.44 10.87 -1.58
N ALA A 63 3.54 10.61 -0.64
CA ALA A 63 2.69 11.61 0.00
C ALA A 63 2.47 11.34 1.48
N ARG A 64 2.00 12.34 2.23
CA ARG A 64 1.43 12.17 3.58
C ARG A 64 -0.08 12.22 3.53
N ALA A 65 -0.74 11.33 4.26
CA ALA A 65 -2.19 11.38 4.44
C ALA A 65 -2.65 10.50 5.59
N GLY A 66 -3.64 10.97 6.38
CA GLY A 66 -4.21 10.18 7.46
C GLY A 66 -3.20 9.68 8.49
N GLY A 67 -2.11 10.43 8.70
CA GLY A 67 -0.99 10.01 9.55
C GLY A 67 -0.06 8.96 8.93
N LEU A 68 -0.28 8.53 7.69
CA LEU A 68 0.54 7.54 6.97
C LEU A 68 1.48 8.21 5.96
N THR A 69 2.53 7.47 5.59
CA THR A 69 3.34 7.75 4.40
C THR A 69 2.82 6.87 3.28
N VAL A 70 2.27 7.45 2.21
CA VAL A 70 1.63 6.71 1.11
C VAL A 70 2.52 6.75 -0.12
N VAL A 71 2.82 5.59 -0.70
CA VAL A 71 3.41 5.47 -2.03
C VAL A 71 2.39 4.80 -2.94
N THR A 72 2.13 5.38 -4.11
CA THR A 72 1.26 4.74 -5.11
C THR A 72 2.06 4.31 -6.33
N LYS A 73 1.70 3.16 -6.89
CA LYS A 73 2.26 2.62 -8.14
C LYS A 73 1.09 2.24 -9.04
N SER A 74 1.09 2.67 -10.31
CA SER A 74 0.14 2.11 -11.28
C SER A 74 0.41 0.62 -11.50
N GLY A 75 -0.62 -0.17 -11.79
CA GLY A 75 -0.53 -1.65 -11.80
C GLY A 75 0.60 -2.18 -12.68
N GLY A 76 0.67 -1.69 -13.92
CA GLY A 76 1.69 -2.06 -14.91
C GLY A 76 2.91 -1.14 -14.99
N PHE A 77 3.11 -0.23 -14.04
CA PHE A 77 4.23 0.72 -14.05
C PHE A 77 5.46 0.19 -13.31
N GLY A 78 6.66 0.51 -13.83
CA GLY A 78 7.96 0.14 -13.28
C GLY A 78 8.51 -1.18 -13.82
N ASP A 79 9.81 -1.40 -13.60
CA ASP A 79 10.51 -2.65 -13.91
C ASP A 79 10.14 -3.77 -12.91
N PRO A 80 10.42 -5.05 -13.24
CA PRO A 80 10.14 -6.19 -12.36
C PRO A 80 10.68 -6.06 -10.93
N ASP A 81 11.79 -5.32 -10.75
CA ASP A 81 12.45 -5.12 -9.46
C ASP A 81 12.02 -3.84 -8.72
N THR A 82 11.02 -3.10 -9.23
CA THR A 82 10.61 -1.80 -8.67
C THR A 82 10.24 -1.89 -7.19
N LEU A 83 9.42 -2.87 -6.81
CA LEU A 83 9.01 -3.05 -5.42
C LEU A 83 10.18 -3.51 -4.55
N SER A 84 11.02 -4.41 -5.05
CA SER A 84 12.22 -4.86 -4.34
C SER A 84 13.16 -3.69 -4.05
N THR A 85 13.36 -2.81 -5.03
CA THR A 85 14.16 -1.60 -4.91
C THR A 85 13.54 -0.63 -3.91
N LEU A 86 12.23 -0.40 -3.99
CA LEU A 86 11.49 0.46 -3.06
C LEU A 86 11.62 -0.02 -1.61
N PHE A 87 11.56 -1.34 -1.39
CA PHE A 87 11.59 -1.94 -0.06
C PHE A 87 13.00 -2.26 0.46
N ALA A 88 14.05 -2.22 -0.36
CA ALA A 88 15.41 -2.57 0.05
C ALA A 88 15.90 -1.88 1.34
N PRO A 89 15.59 -0.58 1.59
CA PRO A 89 15.95 0.07 2.86
C PRO A 89 15.24 -0.55 4.09
N TYR A 90 14.04 -1.07 3.91
CA TYR A 90 13.21 -1.65 4.98
C TYR A 90 13.51 -3.13 5.23
N LEU A 91 14.09 -3.82 4.25
CA LEU A 91 14.50 -5.22 4.37
C LEU A 91 15.88 -5.38 5.02
N SER A 92 16.74 -4.35 4.90
CA SER A 92 18.10 -4.35 5.44
C SER A 92 18.18 -3.90 6.90
N ALA A 93 17.14 -3.20 7.38
CA ALA A 93 16.94 -2.94 8.80
C ALA A 93 16.26 -4.16 9.42
N GLY A 94 17.04 -5.07 10.01
CA GLY A 94 16.49 -6.20 10.77
C GLY A 94 15.52 -5.70 11.84
N SER A 95 14.22 -5.99 11.67
CA SER A 95 13.21 -5.75 12.70
C SER A 95 12.96 -7.04 13.49
N PRO A 96 12.99 -7.00 14.84
CA PRO A 96 12.84 -8.18 15.70
C PRO A 96 11.41 -8.77 15.77
N VAL A 97 10.52 -8.43 14.85
CA VAL A 97 9.20 -9.05 14.72
C VAL A 97 9.02 -9.54 13.30
N GLN A 98 9.53 -10.74 13.05
CA GLN A 98 8.85 -11.67 12.16
C GLN A 98 8.02 -12.61 13.03
N SER A 99 6.90 -12.12 13.56
CA SER A 99 5.80 -13.01 13.89
C SER A 99 5.13 -13.32 12.55
N HIS A 100 5.45 -14.50 12.03
CA HIS A 100 4.68 -15.06 10.93
C HIS A 100 3.21 -15.13 11.38
N VAL A 101 2.30 -15.23 10.42
CA VAL A 101 1.07 -15.96 10.69
C VAL A 101 1.51 -17.39 11.03
N ARG A 102 1.61 -17.61 12.35
CA ARG A 102 2.16 -18.68 13.19
C ARG A 102 3.21 -18.16 14.17
#